data_AF-A0A1T5H0A1-F1
#
_entry.id   AF-A0A1T5H0A1-F1
#
_cell.length_a   1.000
_cell.length_b   1.000
_cell.length_c   1.000
_cell.angle_alpha   90.00
_cell.angle_beta   90.00
_cell.angle_gamma   90.00
#
_symmetry.space_group_name_H-M   'P 1'
#
loop_
_entity.id
_entity.type
_entity.pdbx_description
1 polymer ?
#
loop_
_entity_poly.entity_id
_entity_poly.type
_entity_poly.pdbx_seq_one_letter_code
_entity_poly.pdbx_strand_id
1 'polypeptide(L)'
;QWRTRVDDELHLSPLPAEDEDPEVTKLRAALDHRIGEVQLPEVILAVDAQVRFSWIMLGREPRSTDELLMVYAGIMAHGTSLTAVECARMIPQQKAARQCCLNFGCHVCAP
;
A
#
# COMPACT_ATOMS: atom_id res chain seq x y z
N GLN A 1 -20.42 -17.74 -32.16
CA GLN A 1 -19.38 -16.92 -32.82
C GLN A 1 -19.61 -15.48 -32.40
N TRP A 2 -18.96 -15.02 -31.31
CA TRP A 2 -19.13 -13.66 -30.81
C TRP A 2 -17.99 -12.80 -31.35
N ARG A 3 -18.32 -11.87 -32.26
CA ARG A 3 -17.39 -10.90 -32.83
C ARG A 3 -17.71 -9.55 -32.21
N THR A 4 -17.00 -9.18 -31.16
CA THR A 4 -17.03 -7.82 -30.62
C THR A 4 -15.95 -7.00 -31.29
N ARG A 5 -16.37 -5.96 -32.03
CA ARG A 5 -15.48 -4.87 -32.45
C ARG A 5 -15.28 -3.96 -31.25
N VAL A 6 -14.02 -3.74 -30.89
CA VAL A 6 -13.61 -2.78 -29.87
C VAL A 6 -13.24 -1.51 -30.63
N ASP A 7 -14.17 -0.57 -30.69
CA ASP A 7 -13.91 0.81 -31.07
C ASP A 7 -14.09 1.69 -29.81
N ASP A 8 -13.26 2.72 -29.72
CA ASP A 8 -12.86 3.59 -28.60
C ASP A 8 -13.68 3.65 -27.28
N GLU A 9 -12.92 3.61 -26.18
CA GLU A 9 -13.25 3.92 -24.78
C GLU A 9 -14.43 3.16 -24.12
N LEU A 10 -14.16 1.90 -23.77
CA LEU A 10 -14.98 1.12 -22.85
C LEU A 10 -14.82 1.62 -21.40
N HIS A 11 -15.57 2.64 -21.01
CA HIS A 11 -15.73 3.04 -19.61
C HIS A 11 -16.78 2.14 -18.93
N LEU A 12 -16.33 1.03 -18.34
CA LEU A 12 -17.19 0.18 -17.51
C LEU A 12 -17.53 0.92 -16.22
N SER A 13 -18.82 1.01 -15.91
CA SER A 13 -19.27 1.50 -14.60
C SER A 13 -18.76 0.53 -13.51
N PRO A 14 -18.27 1.03 -12.37
CA PRO A 14 -17.79 0.17 -11.29
C PRO A 14 -18.84 -0.86 -10.91
N LEU A 15 -18.47 -2.14 -10.92
CA LEU A 15 -19.36 -3.20 -10.47
C LEU A 15 -19.56 -3.05 -8.96
N PRO A 16 -20.80 -3.24 -8.46
CA PRO A 16 -21.02 -3.32 -7.03
C PRO A 16 -20.25 -4.52 -6.47
N ALA A 17 -19.72 -4.38 -5.25
CA ALA A 17 -19.11 -5.50 -4.55
C ALA A 17 -20.17 -6.58 -4.28
N GLU A 18 -19.80 -7.83 -4.49
CA GLU A 18 -20.64 -8.97 -4.11
C GLU A 18 -20.72 -9.10 -2.59
N ASP A 19 -21.79 -9.73 -2.10
CA ASP A 19 -21.93 -10.05 -0.69
C ASP A 19 -20.83 -11.00 -0.24
N GLU A 20 -20.23 -10.73 0.92
CA GLU A 20 -19.08 -11.49 1.41
C GLU A 20 -19.50 -12.89 1.89
N ASP A 21 -18.80 -13.92 1.41
CA ASP A 21 -19.02 -15.31 1.83
C ASP A 21 -18.68 -15.48 3.32
N PRO A 22 -19.58 -16.04 4.15
CA PRO A 22 -19.33 -16.26 5.57
C PRO A 22 -18.08 -17.11 5.87
N GLU A 23 -17.65 -17.99 4.96
CA GLU A 23 -16.41 -18.76 5.10
C GLU A 23 -15.17 -17.88 4.96
N VAL A 24 -15.20 -16.84 4.12
CA VAL A 24 -14.12 -15.85 3.99
C VAL A 24 -13.95 -15.06 5.29
N THR A 25 -15.06 -14.66 5.91
CA THR A 25 -15.04 -13.97 7.21
C THR A 25 -14.42 -14.85 8.30
N LYS A 26 -14.79 -16.15 8.35
CA LYS A 26 -14.22 -17.10 9.32
C LYS A 26 -12.72 -17.31 9.09
N LEU A 27 -12.29 -17.46 7.84
CA LEU A 27 -10.88 -17.63 7.49
C LEU A 27 -10.06 -16.39 7.83
N ARG A 28 -10.59 -15.19 7.57
CA ARG A 28 -9.91 -13.93 7.93
C ARG A 28 -9.72 -13.84 9.45
N ALA A 29 -10.76 -14.11 10.23
CA ALA A 29 -10.65 -14.10 11.69
C ALA A 29 -9.63 -15.13 12.22
N ALA A 30 -9.56 -16.32 11.61
CA ALA A 30 -8.57 -17.32 11.97
C ALA A 30 -7.14 -16.89 11.60
N LEU A 31 -6.98 -16.23 10.45
CA LEU A 31 -5.70 -15.67 10.01
C LEU A 31 -5.24 -14.54 10.95
N ASP A 32 -6.12 -13.60 11.28
CA ASP A 32 -5.83 -12.49 12.20
C ASP A 32 -5.40 -13.02 13.58
N HIS A 33 -6.13 -14.01 14.09
CA HIS A 33 -5.77 -14.67 15.35
C HIS A 33 -4.39 -15.33 15.30
N ARG A 34 -4.02 -15.92 14.15
CA ARG A 34 -2.73 -16.61 13.98
C ARG A 34 -1.55 -15.65 13.79
N ILE A 35 -1.74 -14.54 13.09
CA ILE A 35 -0.71 -13.52 12.87
C ILE A 35 -0.41 -12.78 14.19
N GLY A 36 -1.42 -12.64 15.06
CA GLY A 36 -1.30 -11.97 16.35
C GLY A 36 -1.69 -10.49 16.29
N GLU A 37 -1.68 -9.83 17.44
CA GLU A 37 -2.19 -8.45 17.58
C GLU A 37 -1.25 -7.38 17.02
N VAL A 38 0.04 -7.70 16.91
CA VAL A 38 1.07 -6.71 16.56
C VAL A 38 1.21 -6.59 15.04
N GLN A 39 0.87 -5.41 14.53
CA GLN A 39 0.98 -5.09 13.11
C GLN A 39 2.36 -4.50 12.79
N LEU A 40 2.96 -4.90 11.67
CA LEU A 40 4.28 -4.39 11.22
C LEU A 40 4.36 -2.85 11.17
N PRO A 41 3.33 -2.11 10.71
CA PRO A 41 3.31 -0.64 10.76
C PRO A 41 3.48 -0.04 12.17
N GLU A 42 3.02 -0.72 13.21
CA GLU A 42 3.17 -0.23 14.59
C GLU A 42 4.59 -0.47 15.08
N VAL A 43 5.16 -1.63 14.75
CA VAL A 43 6.54 -1.98 15.12
C VAL A 43 7.54 -1.02 14.48
N ILE A 44 7.39 -0.73 13.18
CA ILE A 44 8.31 0.15 12.46
C ILE A 44 8.29 1.58 13.02
N LEU A 45 7.11 2.08 13.40
CA LEU A 45 6.96 3.38 14.09
C LEU A 45 7.61 3.38 15.46
N ALA A 46 7.36 2.35 16.27
CA ALA A 46 7.92 2.24 17.62
C ALA A 46 9.45 2.13 17.61
N VAL A 47 10.01 1.40 16.65
CA VAL A 47 11.46 1.30 16.46
C VAL A 47 12.03 2.65 16.00
N ASP A 48 11.42 3.31 15.02
CA ASP A 48 11.91 4.61 14.52
C ASP A 48 11.92 5.67 15.62
N ALA A 49 10.92 5.67 16.50
CA ALA A 49 10.88 6.57 17.64
C ALA A 49 12.09 6.42 18.57
N GLN A 50 12.67 5.21 18.65
CA GLN A 50 13.84 4.92 19.50
C GLN A 50 15.16 5.16 18.77
N VAL A 51 15.27 4.76 17.51
CA VAL A 51 16.57 4.71 16.80
C VAL A 51 16.70 5.75 15.68
N ARG A 52 15.60 6.40 15.30
CA ARG A 52 15.53 7.43 14.24
C ARG A 52 16.16 6.97 12.93
N PHE A 53 15.89 5.74 12.50
CA PHE A 53 16.43 5.23 11.24
C PHE A 53 15.89 6.03 10.04
N SER A 54 14.68 6.59 10.14
CA SER A 54 14.12 7.45 9.10
C SER A 54 14.96 8.71 8.89
N TRP A 55 15.58 9.23 9.96
CA TRP A 55 16.47 10.39 9.88
C TRP A 55 17.78 10.01 9.21
N ILE A 56 18.31 8.83 9.53
CA ILE A 56 19.53 8.29 8.91
C ILE A 56 19.30 8.11 7.41
N MET A 57 18.17 7.53 7.00
CA MET A 57 17.81 7.34 5.60
C MET A 57 17.63 8.66 4.84
N LEU A 58 17.06 9.69 5.48
CA LEU A 58 16.87 11.01 4.88
C LEU A 58 18.11 11.93 5.02
N GLY A 59 19.09 11.56 5.84
CA GLY A 59 20.20 12.42 6.24
C GLY A 59 19.80 13.63 7.10
N ARG A 60 18.53 13.71 7.50
CA ARG A 60 17.93 14.79 8.30
C ARG A 60 16.61 14.35 8.91
N GLU A 61 16.09 15.13 9.85
CA GLU A 61 14.72 14.96 10.35
C GLU A 61 13.68 15.14 9.21
N PRO A 62 12.61 14.31 9.17
CA PRO A 62 11.47 14.51 8.29
C PRO A 62 10.82 15.88 8.49
N ARG A 63 10.48 16.56 7.40
CA ARG A 63 9.82 17.89 7.42
C ARG A 63 8.33 17.80 7.65
N SER A 64 7.73 16.62 7.45
CA SER A 64 6.30 16.38 7.60
C SER A 64 6.00 14.91 7.84
N THR A 65 4.80 14.63 8.35
CA THR A 65 4.25 13.28 8.48
C THR A 65 4.18 12.57 7.14
N ASP A 66 3.84 13.28 6.06
CA ASP A 66 3.77 12.70 4.71
C ASP A 66 5.14 12.20 4.23
N GLU A 67 6.20 12.98 4.45
CA GLU A 67 7.57 12.57 4.12
C GLU A 67 7.97 11.32 4.90
N LEU A 68 7.64 11.27 6.20
CA LEU A 68 7.90 10.11 7.05
C LEU A 68 7.12 8.87 6.57
N LEU A 69 5.84 9.01 6.22
CA LEU A 69 5.03 7.91 5.70
C LEU A 69 5.56 7.41 4.34
N MET A 70 6.13 8.28 3.50
CA MET A 70 6.77 7.85 2.25
C MET A 70 8.03 7.02 2.48
N VAL A 71 8.82 7.33 3.51
CA VAL A 71 9.97 6.50 3.91
C VAL A 71 9.49 5.12 4.33
N TYR A 72 8.46 5.03 5.17
CA TYR A 72 7.89 3.73 5.57
C TYR A 72 7.29 2.96 4.41
N ALA A 73 6.59 3.64 3.49
CA ALA A 73 6.09 3.01 2.27
C ALA A 73 7.23 2.43 1.43
N GLY A 74 8.36 3.14 1.32
CA GLY A 74 9.56 2.65 0.63
C GLY A 74 10.17 1.40 1.29
N ILE A 75 10.26 1.39 2.62
CA ILE A 75 10.74 0.23 3.39
C ILE A 75 9.81 -0.97 3.19
N MET A 76 8.49 -0.76 3.26
CA MET A 76 7.51 -1.82 3.03
C MET A 76 7.59 -2.35 1.61
N ALA A 77 7.61 -1.48 0.59
CA ALA A 77 7.74 -1.88 -0.81
C ALA A 77 9.00 -2.72 -1.03
N HIS A 78 10.13 -2.30 -0.44
CA HIS A 78 11.38 -3.05 -0.53
C HIS A 78 11.32 -4.40 0.19
N GLY A 79 10.78 -4.44 1.42
CA GLY A 79 10.71 -5.64 2.25
C GLY A 79 9.67 -6.67 1.79
N THR A 80 8.70 -6.28 0.94
CA THR A 80 7.60 -7.14 0.49
C THR A 80 7.58 -7.38 -1.03
N SER A 81 8.52 -6.78 -1.78
CA SER A 81 8.52 -6.78 -3.26
C SER A 81 7.21 -6.27 -3.89
N LEU A 82 6.46 -5.46 -3.14
CA LEU A 82 5.24 -4.84 -3.63
C LEU A 82 5.57 -3.61 -4.47
N THR A 83 4.77 -3.39 -5.51
CA THR A 83 4.78 -2.14 -6.28
C THR A 83 4.31 -0.97 -5.41
N ALA A 84 4.61 0.25 -5.85
CA ALA A 84 4.18 1.47 -5.19
C ALA A 84 2.65 1.55 -5.03
N VAL A 85 1.90 1.03 -6.01
CA VAL A 85 0.44 1.03 -6.02
C VAL A 85 -0.11 0.04 -5.00
N GLU A 86 0.51 -1.14 -4.90
CA GLU A 86 0.12 -2.14 -3.91
C GLU A 86 0.42 -1.66 -2.49
N CYS A 87 1.58 -1.06 -2.25
CA CYS A 87 1.89 -0.42 -0.97
C CYS A 87 0.93 0.72 -0.63
N ALA A 88 0.51 1.54 -1.61
CA ALA A 88 -0.44 2.62 -1.37
C ALA A 88 -1.83 2.10 -0.93
N ARG A 89 -2.25 0.93 -1.44
CA ARG A 89 -3.51 0.28 -1.01
C ARG A 89 -3.46 -0.19 0.45
N MET A 90 -2.27 -0.45 0.98
CA MET A 90 -2.07 -0.85 2.38
C MET A 90 -2.05 0.33 3.35
N ILE A 91 -1.94 1.57 2.86
CA ILE A 91 -1.86 2.77 3.71
C ILE A 91 -3.04 3.69 3.38
N PRO A 92 -4.24 3.47 3.94
CA PRO A 92 -5.47 4.15 3.53
C PRO A 92 -5.47 5.67 3.78
N GLN A 93 -4.61 6.16 4.69
CA GLN A 93 -4.43 7.59 4.97
C GLN A 93 -3.60 8.31 3.89
N GLN A 94 -2.96 7.57 2.99
CA GLN A 94 -2.16 8.13 1.91
C GLN A 94 -3.05 8.50 0.71
N LYS A 95 -3.05 9.78 0.32
CA LYS A 95 -3.52 10.21 -1.02
C LYS A 95 -2.53 9.81 -2.15
N ALA A 96 -1.64 8.85 -1.89
CA ALA A 96 -0.31 8.75 -2.51
C ALA A 96 -0.23 7.95 -3.82
N ALA A 97 -1.34 7.46 -4.39
CA ALA A 97 -1.27 6.90 -5.74
C ALA A 97 -0.69 7.94 -6.75
N ARG A 98 -0.94 9.24 -6.53
CA ARG A 98 -0.35 10.31 -7.35
C ARG A 98 1.05 10.77 -6.90
N GLN A 99 1.38 10.69 -5.61
CA GLN A 99 2.66 11.23 -5.09
C GLN A 99 3.83 10.24 -5.23
N CYS A 100 3.57 8.93 -5.23
CA CYS A 100 4.63 7.92 -5.36
C CYS A 100 5.29 7.94 -6.76
N CYS A 101 4.50 8.12 -7.83
CA CYS A 101 5.05 8.25 -9.18
C CYS A 101 5.90 9.52 -9.39
N LEU A 102 5.69 10.56 -8.57
CA LEU A 102 6.46 11.81 -8.64
C LEU A 102 7.84 11.71 -7.95
N ASN A 103 7.98 10.86 -6.92
CA ASN A 103 9.21 10.80 -6.10
C ASN A 103 10.12 9.60 -6.40
N PHE A 104 9.60 8.49 -6.92
CA PHE A 104 10.38 7.24 -7.13
C PHE A 104 10.49 6.79 -8.60
N GLY A 105 9.91 7.54 -9.53
CA GLY A 105 10.00 7.30 -10.98
C GLY A 105 8.98 6.29 -11.53
N CYS A 106 8.51 6.54 -12.77
CA CYS A 106 7.46 5.77 -13.45
C CYS A 106 7.71 4.26 -13.58
N HIS A 107 8.96 3.79 -13.45
CA HIS A 107 9.28 2.36 -13.59
C HIS A 107 8.74 1.48 -12.45
N VAL A 108 8.34 2.07 -11.32
CA VAL A 108 7.73 1.37 -10.17
C VAL A 108 6.19 1.45 -10.20
N CYS A 109 5.62 2.27 -11.09
CA CYS A 109 4.17 2.51 -11.22
C CYS A 109 3.50 1.74 -12.39
N ALA A 110 4.25 0.94 -13.16
CA ALA A 110 3.65 0.07 -14.16
C ALA A 110 2.99 -1.15 -13.48
N PRO A 111 1.84 -1.64 -14.00
CA PRO A 111 1.20 -2.84 -13.49
C PRO A 111 2.08 -4.08 -13.60
#